data_AF-A0AAW9IIQ9-F1
#
_entry.id   AF-A0AAW9IIQ9-F1
#
_cell.length_a   1.000
_cell.length_b   1.000
_cell.length_c   1.000
_cell.angle_alpha   90.00
_cell.angle_beta   90.00
_cell.angle_gamma   90.00
#
_symmetry.space_group_name_H-M   'P 1'
#
loop_
_entity.id
_entity.type
_entity.pdbx_description
1 polymer ?
#
loop_
_entity_poly.entity_id
_entity_poly.type
_entity_poly.pdbx_seq_one_letter_code
_entity_poly.pdbx_strand_id
1 'polypeptide(L)'
;VYIYGRSGENKREKNEIGIHAVRGGSIVGDHEIIFAGAGEVIELSHKAISREVFAVGALKACEYMSKITKAGLYNMNDVLGI
;
A
#
# COMPACT_ATOMS: atom_id res chain seq x y z
N VAL A 1 8.70 -4.67 -15.79
CA VAL A 1 7.52 -5.34 -16.40
C VAL A 1 6.67 -5.88 -15.26
N TYR A 2 5.36 -5.62 -15.29
CA TYR A 2 4.43 -6.11 -14.25
C TYR A 2 3.90 -7.50 -14.63
N ILE A 3 3.92 -8.43 -13.68
CA ILE A 3 3.47 -9.81 -13.88
C ILE A 3 2.37 -10.12 -12.87
N TYR A 4 1.16 -10.39 -13.35
CA TYR A 4 -0.05 -10.53 -12.52
C TYR A 4 -0.37 -12.00 -12.13
N GLY A 5 0.50 -12.93 -12.52
CA GLY A 5 0.35 -14.36 -12.26
C GLY A 5 1.40 -15.18 -13.01
N ARG A 6 1.63 -16.40 -12.54
CA ARG A 6 2.45 -17.41 -13.21
C ARG A 6 1.72 -18.75 -13.17
N SER A 7 1.84 -19.54 -14.22
CA SER A 7 1.31 -20.91 -14.30
C SER A 7 2.35 -21.80 -15.00
N GLY A 8 2.56 -23.02 -14.50
CA GLY A 8 3.64 -23.90 -14.96
C GLY A 8 5.05 -23.40 -14.61
N GLU A 9 6.07 -23.96 -15.24
CA GLU A 9 7.47 -23.57 -15.01
C GLU A 9 7.80 -22.27 -15.76
N ASN A 10 8.09 -21.20 -15.00
CA ASN A 10 8.49 -19.91 -15.56
C ASN A 10 9.53 -19.24 -14.66
N LYS A 11 10.71 -18.94 -15.22
CA LYS A 11 11.79 -18.25 -14.49
C LYS A 11 11.47 -16.76 -14.33
N ARG A 12 11.86 -16.19 -13.19
CA ARG A 12 11.74 -14.74 -12.93
C ARG A 12 12.75 -13.93 -13.74
N GLU A 13 12.29 -12.85 -14.36
CA GLU A 13 13.15 -11.88 -15.02
C GLU A 13 13.69 -10.83 -14.03
N LYS A 14 14.88 -10.28 -14.30
CA LYS A 14 15.56 -9.37 -13.36
C LYS A 14 14.75 -8.12 -13.01
N ASN A 15 14.02 -7.57 -13.98
CA ASN A 15 13.26 -6.31 -13.87
C ASN A 15 11.74 -6.54 -13.75
N GLU A 16 11.35 -7.73 -13.33
CA GLU A 16 9.96 -8.09 -13.07
C GLU A 16 9.50 -7.61 -11.68
N ILE A 17 8.25 -7.14 -11.60
CA ILE A 17 7.52 -6.97 -10.34
C ILE A 17 6.32 -7.92 -10.38
N GLY A 18 6.32 -8.91 -9.46
CA GLY A 18 5.22 -9.84 -9.29
C GLY A 18 4.07 -9.20 -8.52
N ILE A 19 2.85 -9.36 -9.01
CA ILE A 19 1.62 -8.82 -8.41
C ILE A 19 0.68 -9.98 -8.16
N HIS A 20 0.27 -10.12 -6.90
CA HIS A 20 -0.69 -11.13 -6.46
C HIS A 20 -1.88 -10.47 -5.77
N ALA A 21 -3.08 -10.91 -6.13
CA ALA A 21 -4.33 -10.37 -5.63
C ALA A 21 -5.18 -11.49 -5.03
N VAL A 22 -5.04 -11.71 -3.73
CA VAL A 22 -5.82 -12.73 -3.00
C VAL A 22 -7.23 -12.21 -2.72
N ARG A 23 -8.23 -13.09 -2.78
CA ARG A 23 -9.62 -12.82 -2.41
C ARG A 23 -10.10 -13.92 -1.46
N GLY A 24 -10.68 -13.53 -0.33
CA GLY A 24 -11.19 -14.50 0.64
C GLY A 24 -11.97 -13.84 1.78
N GLY A 25 -13.12 -14.42 2.11
CA GLY A 25 -13.90 -14.07 3.29
C GLY A 25 -14.14 -12.57 3.48
N SER A 26 -13.86 -12.10 4.69
CA SER A 26 -14.07 -10.72 5.16
C SER A 26 -12.78 -9.91 5.28
N ILE A 27 -11.73 -10.27 4.52
CA ILE A 27 -10.46 -9.53 4.53
C ILE A 27 -10.73 -8.09 4.07
N VAL A 28 -10.44 -7.12 4.93
CA VAL A 28 -10.66 -5.70 4.63
C VAL A 28 -9.61 -5.20 3.63
N GLY A 29 -8.34 -5.53 3.86
CA GLY A 29 -7.25 -5.20 2.96
C GLY A 29 -5.89 -5.48 3.58
N ASP A 30 -5.16 -6.41 2.97
CA ASP A 30 -3.78 -6.77 3.31
C ASP A 30 -2.91 -6.47 2.09
N HIS A 31 -1.85 -5.69 2.29
CA HIS A 31 -0.85 -5.39 1.27
C HIS A 31 0.53 -5.75 1.81
N GLU A 32 1.33 -6.40 1.00
CA GLU A 32 2.69 -6.80 1.36
C GLU A 32 3.63 -6.57 0.18
N ILE A 33 4.82 -6.05 0.49
CA ILE A 33 5.91 -5.87 -0.45
C ILE A 33 7.07 -6.70 0.05
N ILE A 34 7.56 -7.60 -0.80
CA ILE A 34 8.65 -8.52 -0.47
C ILE A 34 9.88 -8.16 -1.31
N PHE A 35 10.98 -7.84 -0.64
CA PHE A 35 12.30 -7.68 -1.23
C PHE A 35 13.16 -8.89 -0.85
N ALA A 36 13.25 -9.87 -1.77
CA ALA A 36 14.03 -11.09 -1.56
C ALA A 36 15.40 -11.01 -2.24
N GLY A 37 16.47 -11.00 -1.44
CA GLY A 37 17.87 -10.99 -1.86
C GLY A 37 18.54 -12.37 -1.74
N ALA A 38 19.85 -12.41 -1.98
CA ALA A 38 20.65 -13.62 -1.79
C ALA A 38 20.95 -13.82 -0.30
N GLY A 39 20.08 -14.56 0.40
CA GLY A 39 20.27 -14.94 1.81
C GLY A 39 19.49 -14.07 2.81
N GLU A 40 18.73 -13.08 2.35
CA GLU A 40 17.87 -12.25 3.21
C GLU A 40 16.56 -11.88 2.50
N VAL A 41 15.56 -11.56 3.30
CA VAL A 41 14.26 -11.06 2.83
C VAL A 41 13.83 -9.91 3.74
N ILE A 42 13.39 -8.81 3.12
CA ILE A 42 12.76 -7.68 3.81
C ILE A 42 11.30 -7.59 3.35
N GLU A 43 10.39 -7.53 4.32
CA GLU A 43 8.95 -7.46 4.06
C GLU A 43 8.38 -6.17 4.66
N LEU A 44 7.52 -5.51 3.89
CA LEU A 44 6.76 -4.34 4.32
C LEU A 44 5.27 -4.65 4.17
N SER A 45 4.57 -4.77 5.29
CA SER A 45 3.18 -5.23 5.31
C SER A 45 2.27 -4.20 5.96
N HIS A 46 1.14 -3.91 5.32
CA HIS A 46 0.06 -3.08 5.85
C HIS A 46 -1.24 -3.89 5.89
N LYS A 47 -1.80 -4.04 7.09
CA LYS A 47 -3.03 -4.78 7.36
C LYS A 47 -4.10 -3.87 7.93
N ALA A 48 -5.21 -3.71 7.22
CA ALA A 48 -6.37 -3.00 7.73
C ALA A 48 -7.27 -3.95 8.53
N ILE A 49 -7.41 -3.72 9.84
CA ILE A 49 -8.32 -4.50 10.70
C ILE A 49 -9.78 -4.07 10.49
N SER A 50 -9.99 -2.78 10.20
CA SER A 50 -11.31 -2.18 9.98
C SER A 50 -11.19 -1.03 8.97
N ARG A 51 -12.30 -0.70 8.29
CA ARG A 51 -12.39 0.49 7.41
C ARG A 51 -12.37 1.80 8.19
N GLU A 52 -12.56 1.74 9.50
CA GLU A 52 -12.52 2.90 10.39
C GLU A 52 -11.19 3.66 10.33
N VAL A 53 -10.07 2.98 10.04
CA VAL A 53 -8.76 3.64 9.89
C VAL A 53 -8.76 4.71 8.79
N PHE A 54 -9.50 4.48 7.71
CA PHE A 54 -9.64 5.45 6.61
C PHE A 54 -10.52 6.63 7.02
N ALA A 55 -11.59 6.38 7.79
CA ALA A 55 -12.44 7.43 8.33
C ALA A 55 -11.66 8.35 9.30
N VAL A 56 -10.85 7.76 10.18
CA VAL A 56 -9.95 8.51 11.08
C VAL A 56 -8.93 9.34 10.27
N GLY A 57 -8.37 8.77 9.19
CA GLY A 57 -7.48 9.50 8.29
C GLY A 57 -8.15 10.70 7.62
N ALA A 58 -9.39 10.54 7.15
CA ALA A 58 -10.17 11.62 6.58
C ALA A 58 -10.47 12.74 7.59
N LEU A 59 -10.81 12.40 8.84
CA LEU A 59 -11.01 13.39 9.90
C LEU A 59 -9.73 14.18 10.22
N LYS A 60 -8.57 13.50 10.25
CA LYS A 60 -7.26 14.17 10.39
C LYS A 60 -6.97 15.11 9.22
N ALA A 61 -7.30 14.70 8.00
CA ALA A 61 -7.18 15.56 6.83
C ALA A 61 -8.09 16.79 6.93
N CYS A 62 -9.33 16.65 7.43
CA CYS A 62 -10.22 17.79 7.69
C CYS A 62 -9.62 18.75 8.74
N GLU A 63 -9.07 18.24 9.84
CA GLU A 63 -8.42 19.06 10.85
C GLU A 63 -7.21 19.80 10.28
N TYR A 64 -6.38 19.12 9.48
CA TYR A 64 -5.26 19.74 8.77
C TYR A 64 -5.75 20.86 7.84
N MET A 65 -6.74 20.57 6.99
CA MET A 65 -7.28 21.53 6.02
C MET A 65 -7.90 22.76 6.68
N SER A 66 -8.47 22.62 7.89
CA SER A 66 -9.01 23.77 8.64
C SER A 66 -7.95 24.83 9.00
N LYS A 67 -6.66 24.45 9.02
CA LYS A 67 -5.52 25.32 9.33
C LYS A 67 -4.85 25.88 8.07
N ILE A 68 -5.25 25.41 6.88
CA ILE A 68 -4.66 25.82 5.60
C ILE A 68 -5.30 27.12 5.12
N THR A 69 -4.45 28.11 4.85
CA THR A 69 -4.86 29.44 4.37
C THR A 69 -4.57 29.65 2.89
N LYS A 70 -3.66 28.87 2.30
CA LYS A 70 -3.31 28.94 0.89
C LYS A 70 -4.07 27.87 0.11
N ALA A 71 -4.74 28.27 -0.97
CA ALA A 71 -5.37 27.31 -1.86
C ALA A 71 -4.32 26.41 -2.54
N GLY A 72 -4.65 25.12 -2.68
CA GLY A 72 -3.77 24.11 -3.27
C GLY A 72 -4.43 22.73 -3.28
N LEU A 73 -3.77 21.79 -3.97
CA LEU A 73 -4.11 20.37 -3.91
C LEU A 73 -3.18 19.69 -2.91
N TYR A 74 -3.76 19.13 -1.86
CA TYR A 74 -3.04 18.47 -0.77
C TYR A 74 -3.35 16.97 -0.76
N ASN A 75 -2.44 16.17 -0.20
CA ASN A 75 -2.56 14.74 -0.04
C ASN A 75 -2.14 14.31 1.38
N MET A 76 -2.11 13.00 1.66
CA MET A 76 -1.79 12.49 3.00
C MET A 76 -0.34 12.72 3.42
N ASN A 77 0.60 12.90 2.49
CA ASN A 77 1.97 13.27 2.83
C ASN A 77 2.01 14.68 3.46
N ASP A 78 1.22 15.62 2.94
CA ASP A 78 1.08 16.96 3.54
C ASP A 78 0.49 16.90 4.95
N VAL A 79 -0.52 16.04 5.15
CA VAL A 79 -1.16 15.82 6.46
C VAL A 79 -0.21 15.17 7.46
N LEU A 80 0.64 14.25 7.01
CA LEU A 80 1.57 13.48 7.84
C LEU A 80 2.96 14.13 7.99
N GLY A 81 3.28 15.12 7.18
CA GLY A 81 4.58 15.82 7.18
C GLY A 81 5.74 14.96 6.67
N ILE A 82 5.50 14.13 5.64
CA ILE A 82 6.50 13.24 5.02
C ILE A 82 6.71 13.50 3.54
#